data_AF-A0AA41Z2M9-F1
#
_entry.id   AF-A0AA41Z2M9-F1
#
_cell.length_a   1.000
_cell.length_b   1.000
_cell.length_c   1.000
_cell.angle_alpha   90.00
_cell.angle_beta   90.00
_cell.angle_gamma   90.00
#
_symmetry.space_group_name_H-M   'P 1'
#
loop_
_entity.id
_entity.type
_entity.pdbx_description
1 polymer ?
#
loop_
_entity_poly.entity_id
_entity_poly.type
_entity_poly.pdbx_seq_one_letter_code
_entity_poly.pdbx_strand_id
1 'polypeptide(L)'
;MEGSSRDMVVNTPLRRRADPDAAKIYLVGGGIASMAAAAFMIRDGDILGQSITLLEESDKIGGSLDGAGSARDGYVLRGGRMIERKYLCTYDLFASIPTLDGCRTVTQEIFTWNETMKTSSKSRLVRDRKRQTAPDFGLSETHILTIERLALEPEAMLDGTSIADQFDPAFFKTNFWFMWCTTFAFQPWHSAIEFKRYLVRFAHMVSGFSRLEGIMRTVYNQYDSMIRPLQQWLVERGVNFELRTQVTKLKFCDDGDAERVEAIVCRRGTQPEDIAIGPDDLVLVTLGSMTEASSLGGMDQVPELKGKYDGGAWALWEDMAEGRPAFGRPSVFAGHVDESKWVSFTTTLHSETFLTRVREITGNVPGEGGLITFPESSWLASIVIPHQPHFISQPTDVGVCWGYGLVVDRPGDFVGKPMSDCTGREIMMEILGHLGITAEAHEIIESCICIPCMMPFITSQFLRREKGDRPQITPEGTKNFAFIGQFCEQADDVVFTVEYSIRSAQTATYALLGLNREPPPVYQGRFDPRVLAKAFLALHDIPA
;
A
#
# COMPACT_ATOMS: atom_id res chain seq x y z
N MET A 1 -13.11 -42.04 33.24
CA MET A 1 -12.77 -42.82 32.04
C MET A 1 -12.85 -41.84 30.89
N GLU A 2 -11.73 -41.16 30.64
CA GLU A 2 -10.80 -41.38 29.51
C GLU A 2 -11.12 -40.33 28.42
N GLY A 3 -10.22 -39.52 27.89
CA GLY A 3 -8.79 -39.34 28.12
C GLY A 3 -8.41 -37.94 27.65
N SER A 4 -7.43 -37.36 28.33
CA SER A 4 -6.80 -36.08 27.99
C SER A 4 -5.91 -36.28 26.76
N SER A 5 -6.26 -35.65 25.63
CA SER A 5 -5.33 -35.42 24.53
C SER A 5 -4.45 -34.24 24.92
N ARG A 6 -3.29 -34.55 25.52
CA ARG A 6 -2.17 -33.61 25.59
C ARG A 6 -1.64 -33.47 24.17
N ASP A 7 -1.84 -32.31 23.57
CA ASP A 7 -1.17 -31.94 22.34
C ASP A 7 0.34 -32.04 22.55
N MET A 8 0.96 -32.89 21.75
CA MET A 8 2.41 -33.00 21.63
C MET A 8 2.92 -31.66 21.12
N VAL A 9 3.64 -30.95 21.99
CA VAL A 9 4.58 -29.91 21.58
C VAL A 9 5.60 -30.59 20.68
N VAL A 10 5.41 -30.47 19.37
CA VAL A 10 6.45 -30.81 18.40
C VAL A 10 7.59 -29.84 18.66
N ASN A 11 8.64 -30.37 19.26
CA ASN A 11 9.86 -29.65 19.59
C ASN A 11 10.62 -29.44 18.27
N THR A 12 10.22 -28.44 17.49
CA THR A 12 10.96 -28.03 16.29
C THR A 12 12.36 -27.63 16.73
N PRO A 13 13.43 -28.22 16.17
CA PRO A 13 14.78 -27.85 16.58
C PRO A 13 14.97 -26.35 16.34
N LEU A 14 15.35 -25.63 17.41
CA LEU A 14 15.74 -24.23 17.33
C LEU A 14 16.81 -24.10 16.24
N ARG A 15 16.50 -23.36 15.18
CA ARG A 15 17.47 -23.03 14.13
C ARG A 15 18.70 -22.43 14.81
N ARG A 16 19.88 -22.94 14.44
CA ARG A 16 21.16 -22.41 14.89
C ARG A 16 21.20 -20.92 14.53
N ARG A 17 21.41 -20.04 15.52
CA ARG A 17 21.57 -18.59 15.31
C ARG A 17 22.69 -18.40 14.27
N ALA A 18 22.40 -17.71 13.18
CA ALA A 18 23.43 -17.32 12.20
C ALA A 18 24.54 -16.56 12.96
N ASP A 19 25.80 -16.88 12.67
CA ASP A 19 26.93 -16.15 13.25
C ASP A 19 26.90 -14.72 12.68
N PRO A 20 26.58 -13.69 13.50
CA PRO A 20 26.34 -12.32 13.02
C PRO A 20 27.54 -11.72 12.26
N ASP A 21 28.74 -12.22 12.54
CA ASP A 21 29.99 -11.73 11.95
C ASP A 21 30.37 -12.43 10.63
N ALA A 22 29.69 -13.52 10.26
CA ALA A 22 30.03 -14.32 9.06
C ALA A 22 28.97 -14.32 7.95
N ALA A 23 27.68 -14.15 8.29
CA ALA A 23 26.59 -14.25 7.33
C ALA A 23 26.37 -12.95 6.53
N LYS A 24 26.27 -13.06 5.21
CA LYS A 24 25.81 -11.97 4.34
C LYS A 24 24.30 -12.04 4.15
N ILE A 25 23.66 -10.89 4.02
CA ILE A 25 22.22 -10.78 3.82
C ILE A 25 21.94 -9.99 2.56
N TYR A 26 21.09 -10.56 1.72
CA TYR A 26 20.64 -9.95 0.47
C TYR A 26 19.13 -9.72 0.51
N LEU A 27 18.73 -8.49 0.18
CA LEU A 27 17.34 -8.06 0.19
C LEU A 27 16.97 -7.64 -1.24
N VAL A 28 16.03 -8.36 -1.86
CA VAL A 28 15.61 -8.10 -3.24
C VAL A 28 14.46 -7.10 -3.25
N GLY A 29 14.71 -5.96 -3.88
CA GLY A 29 13.85 -4.78 -3.94
C GLY A 29 14.22 -3.73 -2.88
N GLY A 30 14.18 -2.46 -3.24
CA GLY A 30 14.47 -1.29 -2.41
C GLY A 30 13.23 -0.65 -1.78
N GLY A 31 12.13 -1.39 -1.64
CA GLY A 31 10.90 -0.93 -1.01
C GLY A 31 10.92 -1.01 0.53
N ILE A 32 9.85 -0.52 1.16
CA ILE A 32 9.73 -0.46 2.63
C ILE A 32 9.88 -1.83 3.32
N ALA A 33 9.46 -2.93 2.67
CA ALA A 33 9.60 -4.27 3.25
C ALA A 33 11.08 -4.64 3.46
N SER A 34 11.91 -4.53 2.42
CA SER A 34 13.35 -4.78 2.51
C SER A 34 14.04 -3.82 3.48
N MET A 35 13.74 -2.52 3.40
CA MET A 35 14.35 -1.54 4.31
C MET A 35 13.98 -1.80 5.78
N ALA A 36 12.74 -2.22 6.05
CA ALA A 36 12.30 -2.63 7.39
C ALA A 36 13.03 -3.90 7.85
N ALA A 37 13.20 -4.89 6.97
CA ALA A 37 13.95 -6.11 7.29
C ALA A 37 15.40 -5.79 7.67
N ALA A 38 16.08 -4.95 6.89
CA ALA A 38 17.42 -4.48 7.21
C ALA A 38 17.49 -3.81 8.59
N ALA A 39 16.51 -2.97 8.92
CA ALA A 39 16.45 -2.29 10.20
C ALA A 39 16.20 -3.26 11.36
N PHE A 40 15.29 -4.22 11.23
CA PHE A 40 15.06 -5.25 12.25
C PHE A 40 16.27 -6.16 12.42
N MET A 41 16.98 -6.52 11.35
CA MET A 41 18.19 -7.33 11.43
C MET A 41 19.29 -6.62 12.22
N ILE A 42 19.49 -5.33 11.99
CA ILE A 42 20.48 -4.55 12.74
C ILE A 42 20.03 -4.34 14.19
N ARG A 43 18.79 -3.89 14.39
CA ARG A 43 18.28 -3.47 15.70
C ARG A 43 17.99 -4.63 16.64
N ASP A 44 17.38 -5.69 16.12
CA ASP A 44 16.88 -6.83 16.91
C ASP A 44 17.73 -8.10 16.72
N GLY A 45 18.45 -8.21 15.60
CA GLY A 45 19.27 -9.36 15.24
C GLY A 45 20.76 -9.22 15.54
N ASP A 46 21.21 -8.03 15.93
CA ASP A 46 22.63 -7.67 16.12
C ASP A 46 23.49 -7.86 14.86
N ILE A 47 22.89 -7.76 13.67
CA ILE A 47 23.60 -7.86 12.40
C ILE A 47 24.34 -6.55 12.07
N LEU A 48 25.60 -6.65 11.67
CA LEU A 48 26.35 -5.50 11.18
C LEU A 48 25.77 -5.02 9.83
N GLY A 49 25.47 -3.73 9.72
CA GLY A 49 24.85 -3.19 8.50
C GLY A 49 25.68 -3.42 7.24
N GLN A 50 27.01 -3.43 7.34
CA GLN A 50 27.93 -3.75 6.23
C GLN A 50 27.76 -5.16 5.64
N SER A 51 27.11 -6.08 6.37
CA SER A 51 26.79 -7.43 5.91
C SER A 51 25.46 -7.48 5.13
N ILE A 52 24.71 -6.38 5.06
CA ILE A 52 23.39 -6.30 4.43
C ILE A 52 23.51 -5.53 3.11
N THR A 53 22.96 -6.11 2.04
CA THR A 53 22.91 -5.51 0.71
C THR A 53 21.48 -5.52 0.16
N LEU A 54 20.96 -4.34 -0.18
CA LEU A 54 19.70 -4.19 -0.92
C LEU A 54 19.99 -4.13 -2.43
N LEU A 55 19.33 -4.98 -3.21
CA LEU A 55 19.40 -5.03 -4.67
C LEU A 55 18.14 -4.36 -5.25
N GLU A 56 18.28 -3.21 -5.89
CA GLU A 56 17.16 -2.41 -6.42
C GLU A 56 17.31 -2.21 -7.93
N GLU A 57 16.26 -2.56 -8.69
CA GLU A 57 16.25 -2.44 -10.15
C GLU A 57 16.33 -0.99 -10.62
N SER A 58 15.63 -0.08 -9.95
CA SER A 58 15.61 1.34 -10.31
C SER A 58 16.81 2.10 -9.74
N ASP A 59 16.88 3.41 -10.04
CA ASP A 59 17.92 4.28 -9.53
C ASP A 59 17.54 5.01 -8.23
N LYS A 60 16.41 4.65 -7.62
CA LYS A 60 15.91 5.22 -6.37
C LYS A 60 15.27 4.14 -5.51
N ILE A 61 15.43 4.26 -4.20
CA ILE A 61 14.74 3.39 -3.26
C ILE A 61 13.33 3.91 -2.92
N GLY A 62 12.58 3.17 -2.12
CA GLY A 62 11.27 3.53 -1.60
C GLY A 62 10.13 2.70 -2.18
N GLY A 63 10.32 2.09 -3.36
CA GLY A 63 9.29 1.31 -4.03
C GLY A 63 7.99 2.12 -4.14
N SER A 64 6.86 1.56 -3.71
CA SER A 64 5.54 2.20 -3.77
C SER A 64 5.29 3.33 -2.74
N LEU A 65 6.28 3.69 -1.93
CA LEU A 65 6.29 4.89 -1.08
C LEU A 65 7.17 5.97 -1.72
N ASP A 66 6.94 6.24 -2.99
CA ASP A 66 7.66 7.24 -3.78
C ASP A 66 7.16 8.67 -3.56
N GLY A 67 8.03 9.60 -3.92
CA GLY A 67 7.78 11.03 -4.02
C GLY A 67 8.93 11.66 -4.79
N ALA A 68 8.61 12.28 -5.92
CA ALA A 68 9.63 12.81 -6.83
C ALA A 68 9.16 14.08 -7.54
N GLY A 69 10.08 14.65 -8.33
CA GLY A 69 9.81 15.85 -9.13
C GLY A 69 10.22 17.14 -8.42
N SER A 70 9.76 18.25 -8.98
CA SER A 70 10.07 19.60 -8.49
C SER A 70 8.93 20.56 -8.82
N ALA A 71 8.94 21.74 -8.21
CA ALA A 71 8.01 22.79 -8.60
C ALA A 71 8.10 23.13 -10.09
N ARG A 72 9.30 23.10 -10.70
CA ARG A 72 9.49 23.47 -12.11
C ARG A 72 8.97 22.42 -13.08
N ASP A 73 9.27 21.15 -12.80
CA ASP A 73 9.02 20.04 -13.74
C ASP A 73 7.73 19.27 -13.41
N GLY A 74 7.10 19.60 -12.27
CA GLY A 74 5.96 18.90 -11.71
C GLY A 74 6.39 17.85 -10.68
N TYR A 75 5.62 17.77 -9.59
CA TYR A 75 5.71 16.71 -8.59
C TYR A 75 4.95 15.46 -9.03
N VAL A 76 5.39 14.30 -8.54
CA VAL A 76 4.78 13.00 -8.80
C VAL A 76 4.66 12.20 -7.52
N LEU A 77 3.47 11.65 -7.31
CA LEU A 77 3.12 10.63 -6.32
C LEU A 77 2.27 9.57 -7.01
N ARG A 78 2.74 8.32 -7.04
CA ARG A 78 1.92 7.21 -7.55
C ARG A 78 0.72 6.91 -6.65
N GLY A 79 0.81 7.19 -5.35
CA GLY A 79 -0.29 6.99 -4.43
C GLY A 79 -0.13 7.72 -3.11
N GLY A 80 -1.21 8.34 -2.63
CA GLY A 80 -1.29 8.80 -1.24
C GLY A 80 -1.49 7.61 -0.30
N ARG A 81 -0.82 7.60 0.85
CA ARG A 81 -1.06 6.59 1.90
C ARG A 81 -1.78 7.18 3.11
N MET A 82 -2.62 6.33 3.69
CA MET A 82 -3.28 6.56 4.97
C MET A 82 -2.67 5.60 5.99
N ILE A 83 -2.39 6.11 7.18
CA ILE A 83 -1.94 5.32 8.32
C ILE A 83 -2.95 5.49 9.45
N GLU A 84 -2.99 4.56 10.40
CA GLU A 84 -3.86 4.65 11.57
C GLU A 84 -3.15 4.15 12.82
N ARG A 85 -3.65 4.52 14.00
CA ARG A 85 -2.96 4.31 15.29
C ARG A 85 -2.62 2.84 15.60
N LYS A 86 -3.28 1.86 14.99
CA LYS A 86 -3.03 0.42 15.18
C LYS A 86 -2.10 -0.20 14.12
N TYR A 87 -1.34 0.59 13.37
CA TYR A 87 -0.19 0.12 12.59
C TYR A 87 1.01 -0.14 13.52
N LEU A 88 0.88 -1.16 14.36
CA LEU A 88 1.76 -1.40 15.51
C LEU A 88 3.20 -1.74 15.08
N CYS A 89 3.39 -2.58 14.06
CA CYS A 89 4.73 -2.90 13.53
C CYS A 89 5.38 -1.66 12.89
N THR A 90 4.58 -0.84 12.19
CA THR A 90 5.05 0.41 11.60
C THR A 90 5.59 1.34 12.68
N TYR A 91 4.82 1.59 13.74
CA TYR A 91 5.26 2.49 14.80
C TYR A 91 6.37 1.90 15.67
N ASP A 92 6.46 0.58 15.83
CA ASP A 92 7.58 -0.10 16.47
C ASP A 92 8.89 0.10 15.70
N LEU A 93 8.88 -0.04 14.36
CA LEU A 93 10.04 0.25 13.51
C LEU A 93 10.46 1.71 13.67
N PHE A 94 9.54 2.63 13.37
CA PHE A 94 9.83 4.07 13.31
C PHE A 94 10.01 4.74 14.68
N ALA A 95 9.78 4.01 15.79
CA ALA A 95 10.19 4.45 17.13
C ALA A 95 11.71 4.42 17.32
N SER A 96 12.44 3.71 16.47
CA SER A 96 13.92 3.64 16.49
C SER A 96 14.60 4.46 15.39
N ILE A 97 13.82 5.08 14.49
CA ILE A 97 14.32 5.83 13.34
C ILE A 97 14.15 7.33 13.62
N PRO A 98 15.24 8.11 13.71
CA PRO A 98 15.18 9.57 13.83
C PRO A 98 14.58 10.21 12.57
N THR A 99 13.96 11.38 12.73
CA THR A 99 13.63 12.28 11.61
C THR A 99 14.91 12.77 10.93
N LEU A 100 14.80 13.34 9.71
CA LEU A 100 15.97 13.82 8.94
C LEU A 100 16.78 14.89 9.67
N ASP A 101 16.16 15.68 10.54
CA ASP A 101 16.80 16.69 11.39
C ASP A 101 17.33 16.12 12.72
N GLY A 102 17.10 14.83 12.99
CA GLY A 102 17.51 14.13 14.21
C GLY A 102 16.81 14.58 15.50
N CYS A 103 15.80 15.46 15.43
CA CYS A 103 15.22 16.11 16.61
C CYS A 103 14.23 15.23 17.38
N ARG A 104 13.66 14.21 16.73
CA ARG A 104 12.72 13.23 17.32
C ARG A 104 12.71 11.95 16.48
N THR A 105 11.93 10.96 16.89
CA THR A 105 11.70 9.76 16.06
C THR A 105 10.57 10.00 15.07
N VAL A 106 10.57 9.30 13.93
CA VAL A 106 9.51 9.39 12.93
C VAL A 106 8.15 9.05 13.55
N THR A 107 8.09 8.07 14.46
CA THR A 107 6.86 7.77 15.22
C THR A 107 6.41 8.99 16.03
N GLN A 108 7.30 9.63 16.80
CA GLN A 108 6.95 10.82 17.59
C GLN A 108 6.47 11.98 16.70
N GLU A 109 7.11 12.22 15.56
CA GLU A 109 6.70 13.23 14.60
C GLU A 109 5.27 12.97 14.10
N ILE A 110 5.00 11.76 13.64
CA ILE A 110 3.67 11.37 13.15
C ILE A 110 2.60 11.56 14.24
N PHE A 111 2.84 11.07 15.46
CA PHE A 111 1.85 11.22 16.53
C PHE A 111 1.61 12.70 16.91
N THR A 112 2.69 13.47 17.08
CA THR A 112 2.60 14.92 17.40
C THR A 112 1.86 15.68 16.31
N TRP A 113 2.16 15.37 15.04
CA TRP A 113 1.51 15.99 13.90
C TRP A 113 0.00 15.78 13.91
N ASN A 114 -0.46 14.56 14.20
CA ASN A 114 -1.88 14.22 14.20
C ASN A 114 -2.64 14.64 15.48
N GLU A 115 -1.94 15.09 16.52
CA GLU A 115 -2.57 15.82 17.63
C GLU A 115 -2.99 17.24 17.20
N THR A 116 -2.25 17.83 16.27
CA THR A 116 -2.47 19.17 15.73
C THR A 116 -3.37 19.12 14.49
N MET A 117 -2.99 18.33 13.49
CA MET A 117 -3.70 18.14 12.23
C MET A 117 -4.67 16.96 12.35
N LYS A 118 -5.88 17.23 12.84
CA LYS A 118 -6.93 16.21 13.00
C LYS A 118 -7.69 16.04 11.69
N THR A 119 -7.62 14.84 11.12
CA THR A 119 -8.42 14.49 9.93
C THR A 119 -9.90 14.45 10.30
N SER A 120 -10.71 15.26 9.63
CA SER A 120 -12.18 15.24 9.73
C SER A 120 -12.76 15.91 8.48
N SER A 121 -13.18 15.08 7.52
CA SER A 121 -13.68 15.56 6.23
C SER A 121 -14.99 16.32 6.37
N LYS A 122 -15.04 17.51 5.76
CA LYS A 122 -16.24 18.33 5.58
C LYS A 122 -16.95 18.04 4.24
N SER A 123 -16.30 17.28 3.36
CA SER A 123 -16.82 16.88 2.04
C SER A 123 -16.31 15.50 1.66
N ARG A 124 -16.81 14.46 2.35
CA ARG A 124 -16.41 13.10 2.02
C ARG A 124 -16.90 12.70 0.63
N LEU A 125 -18.11 13.14 0.28
CA LEU A 125 -18.73 13.01 -1.04
C LEU A 125 -19.13 14.40 -1.56
N VAL A 126 -19.06 14.59 -2.88
CA VAL A 126 -19.57 15.77 -3.60
C VAL A 126 -20.46 15.30 -4.74
N ARG A 127 -21.75 15.65 -4.68
CA ARG A 127 -22.77 15.33 -5.70
C ARG A 127 -23.38 16.62 -6.21
N ASP A 128 -23.58 16.75 -7.52
CA ASP A 128 -24.11 17.98 -8.12
C ASP A 128 -23.44 19.27 -7.59
N ARG A 129 -22.11 19.24 -7.39
CA ARG A 129 -21.30 20.36 -6.84
C ARG A 129 -21.68 20.77 -5.41
N LYS A 130 -22.44 19.94 -4.69
CA LYS A 130 -22.81 20.14 -3.29
C LYS A 130 -22.01 19.18 -2.41
N ARG A 131 -21.39 19.75 -1.37
CA ARG A 131 -20.70 18.94 -0.37
C ARG A 131 -21.67 18.15 0.50
N GLN A 132 -21.29 16.92 0.82
CA GLN A 132 -21.91 16.11 1.84
C GLN A 132 -20.92 15.88 2.98
N THR A 133 -21.24 16.47 4.14
CA THR A 133 -20.49 16.29 5.38
C THR A 133 -21.06 15.09 6.12
N ALA A 134 -20.24 14.08 6.41
CA ALA A 134 -20.65 12.87 7.13
C ALA A 134 -21.92 12.20 6.55
N PRO A 135 -21.93 11.81 5.27
CA PRO A 135 -23.10 11.16 4.68
C PRO A 135 -23.41 9.84 5.40
N ASP A 136 -24.69 9.60 5.65
CA ASP A 136 -25.23 8.32 6.11
C ASP A 136 -24.75 7.20 5.19
N PHE A 137 -24.49 6.02 5.74
CA PHE A 137 -24.05 4.85 5.00
C PHE A 137 -25.11 4.38 4.00
N GLY A 138 -26.39 4.45 4.36
CA GLY A 138 -27.49 4.07 3.49
C GLY A 138 -27.51 2.58 3.17
N LEU A 139 -27.10 1.75 4.14
CA LEU A 139 -27.18 0.29 4.05
C LEU A 139 -28.61 -0.18 4.35
N SER A 140 -29.08 -1.21 3.65
CA SER A 140 -30.29 -1.92 4.05
C SER A 140 -29.97 -2.96 5.12
N GLU A 141 -30.99 -3.42 5.87
CA GLU A 141 -30.84 -4.52 6.84
C GLU A 141 -30.21 -5.77 6.20
N THR A 142 -30.59 -6.11 4.97
CA THR A 142 -29.98 -7.23 4.23
C THR A 142 -28.49 -7.00 3.98
N HIS A 143 -28.09 -5.77 3.66
CA HIS A 143 -26.66 -5.44 3.46
C HIS A 143 -25.87 -5.56 4.76
N ILE A 144 -26.44 -5.08 5.87
CA ILE A 144 -25.81 -5.16 7.20
C ILE A 144 -25.65 -6.63 7.62
N LEU A 145 -26.70 -7.45 7.50
CA LEU A 145 -26.64 -8.88 7.81
C LEU A 145 -25.59 -9.60 6.96
N THR A 146 -25.42 -9.23 5.68
CA THR A 146 -24.33 -9.77 4.85
C THR A 146 -22.95 -9.35 5.36
N ILE A 147 -22.75 -8.09 5.74
CA ILE A 147 -21.49 -7.60 6.33
C ILE A 147 -21.15 -8.39 7.60
N GLU A 148 -22.14 -8.57 8.49
CA GLU A 148 -21.98 -9.33 9.73
C GLU A 148 -21.69 -10.81 9.47
N ARG A 149 -22.38 -11.44 8.51
CA ARG A 149 -22.10 -12.82 8.08
C ARG A 149 -20.66 -12.94 7.60
N LEU A 150 -20.21 -12.07 6.70
CA LEU A 150 -18.85 -12.08 6.17
C LEU A 150 -17.81 -11.95 7.29
N ALA A 151 -18.04 -11.09 8.29
CA ALA A 151 -17.11 -10.92 9.40
C ALA A 151 -16.88 -12.21 10.23
N LEU A 152 -17.87 -13.12 10.25
CA LEU A 152 -17.85 -14.37 11.01
C LEU A 152 -17.47 -15.60 10.17
N GLU A 153 -17.76 -15.57 8.87
CA GLU A 153 -17.61 -16.69 7.95
C GLU A 153 -16.14 -17.11 7.77
N PRO A 154 -15.76 -18.41 7.85
CA PRO A 154 -14.38 -18.83 7.62
C PRO A 154 -13.86 -18.43 6.23
N GLU A 155 -12.59 -18.00 6.14
CA GLU A 155 -12.03 -17.52 4.85
C GLU A 155 -12.08 -18.57 3.73
N ALA A 156 -11.93 -19.85 4.07
CA ALA A 156 -12.01 -20.96 3.11
C ALA A 156 -13.38 -21.07 2.41
N MET A 157 -14.45 -20.53 2.99
CA MET A 157 -15.77 -20.49 2.34
C MET A 157 -15.89 -19.37 1.30
N LEU A 158 -14.92 -18.45 1.27
CA LEU A 158 -14.88 -17.30 0.36
C LEU A 158 -13.80 -17.46 -0.72
N ASP A 159 -13.10 -18.60 -0.77
CA ASP A 159 -12.07 -18.90 -1.77
C ASP A 159 -12.60 -18.69 -3.20
N GLY A 160 -11.86 -17.92 -3.98
CA GLY A 160 -12.20 -17.63 -5.38
C GLY A 160 -13.41 -16.70 -5.60
N THR A 161 -14.11 -16.28 -4.54
CA THR A 161 -15.30 -15.42 -4.66
C THR A 161 -14.97 -13.93 -4.67
N SER A 162 -15.81 -13.14 -5.35
CA SER A 162 -15.75 -11.68 -5.39
C SER A 162 -16.67 -11.03 -4.36
N ILE A 163 -16.50 -9.73 -4.10
CA ILE A 163 -17.44 -8.93 -3.31
C ILE A 163 -18.83 -8.93 -3.97
N ALA A 164 -18.89 -8.86 -5.31
CA ALA A 164 -20.14 -8.90 -6.08
C ALA A 164 -20.92 -10.21 -5.94
N ASP A 165 -20.25 -11.32 -5.61
CA ASP A 165 -20.94 -12.59 -5.34
C ASP A 165 -21.66 -12.57 -3.97
N GLN A 166 -21.31 -11.65 -3.09
CA GLN A 166 -21.83 -11.59 -1.71
C GLN A 166 -23.00 -10.63 -1.54
N PHE A 167 -23.11 -9.61 -2.40
CA PHE A 167 -24.08 -8.53 -2.26
C PHE A 167 -24.94 -8.37 -3.51
N ASP A 168 -26.19 -7.92 -3.32
CA ASP A 168 -27.03 -7.52 -4.44
C ASP A 168 -26.56 -6.18 -5.07
N PRO A 169 -26.97 -5.87 -6.31
CA PRO A 169 -26.53 -4.67 -7.02
C PRO A 169 -26.83 -3.33 -6.33
N ALA A 170 -27.79 -3.26 -5.39
CA ALA A 170 -28.11 -2.02 -4.69
C ALA A 170 -27.02 -1.65 -3.67
N PHE A 171 -26.29 -2.62 -3.10
CA PHE A 171 -25.16 -2.37 -2.19
C PHE A 171 -24.11 -1.46 -2.83
N PHE A 172 -23.79 -1.69 -4.11
CA PHE A 172 -22.79 -0.92 -4.85
C PHE A 172 -23.23 0.51 -5.21
N LYS A 173 -24.43 0.93 -4.79
CA LYS A 173 -24.96 2.28 -4.94
C LYS A 173 -25.07 3.01 -3.60
N THR A 174 -24.71 2.36 -2.49
CA THR A 174 -24.75 2.95 -1.14
C THR A 174 -23.59 3.92 -0.93
N ASN A 175 -23.78 4.88 -0.04
CA ASN A 175 -22.68 5.76 0.37
C ASN A 175 -21.60 4.97 1.11
N PHE A 176 -21.96 3.93 1.86
CA PHE A 176 -20.99 3.00 2.45
C PHE A 176 -20.05 2.46 1.38
N TRP A 177 -20.57 1.88 0.30
CA TRP A 177 -19.73 1.36 -0.78
C TRP A 177 -18.87 2.44 -1.41
N PHE A 178 -19.44 3.59 -1.80
CA PHE A 178 -18.66 4.68 -2.41
C PHE A 178 -17.53 5.15 -1.50
N MET A 179 -17.77 5.27 -0.19
CA MET A 179 -16.73 5.65 0.75
C MET A 179 -15.71 4.54 0.95
N TRP A 180 -16.13 3.29 1.03
CA TRP A 180 -15.25 2.16 1.26
C TRP A 180 -14.33 1.88 0.06
N CYS A 181 -14.93 1.77 -1.12
CA CYS A 181 -14.22 1.45 -2.35
C CYS A 181 -13.24 2.56 -2.73
N THR A 182 -13.58 3.84 -2.49
CA THR A 182 -12.63 4.93 -2.75
C THR A 182 -11.55 5.00 -1.68
N THR A 183 -11.85 4.86 -0.38
CA THR A 183 -10.80 4.87 0.65
C THR A 183 -9.75 3.78 0.43
N PHE A 184 -10.17 2.59 0.00
CA PHE A 184 -9.28 1.42 -0.09
C PHE A 184 -8.98 0.95 -1.51
N ALA A 185 -9.53 1.58 -2.54
CA ALA A 185 -9.42 1.20 -3.96
C ALA A 185 -9.99 -0.21 -4.29
N PHE A 186 -11.05 -0.63 -3.59
CA PHE A 186 -11.76 -1.87 -3.93
C PHE A 186 -12.63 -1.72 -5.18
N GLN A 187 -12.79 -2.83 -5.90
CA GLN A 187 -13.73 -3.01 -7.00
C GLN A 187 -14.71 -4.15 -6.70
N PRO A 188 -15.91 -4.18 -7.30
CA PRO A 188 -16.87 -5.25 -7.04
C PRO A 188 -16.33 -6.67 -7.34
N TRP A 189 -15.43 -6.80 -8.32
CA TRP A 189 -14.82 -8.09 -8.70
C TRP A 189 -13.64 -8.51 -7.81
N HIS A 190 -13.17 -7.65 -6.90
CA HIS A 190 -12.08 -8.00 -5.98
C HIS A 190 -12.49 -9.06 -4.97
N SER A 191 -11.49 -9.67 -4.34
CA SER A 191 -11.61 -10.78 -3.38
C SER A 191 -12.53 -10.45 -2.21
N ALA A 192 -13.53 -11.31 -1.98
CA ALA A 192 -14.35 -11.26 -0.78
C ALA A 192 -13.54 -11.49 0.51
N ILE A 193 -12.45 -12.28 0.43
CA ILE A 193 -11.55 -12.51 1.56
C ILE A 193 -10.87 -11.21 1.98
N GLU A 194 -10.31 -10.43 1.05
CA GLU A 194 -9.71 -9.14 1.41
C GLU A 194 -10.77 -8.18 1.96
N PHE A 195 -11.93 -8.08 1.32
CA PHE A 195 -13.02 -7.23 1.81
C PHE A 195 -13.42 -7.60 3.26
N LYS A 196 -13.60 -8.89 3.55
CA LYS A 196 -13.83 -9.39 4.91
C LYS A 196 -12.72 -8.97 5.86
N ARG A 197 -11.45 -9.18 5.50
CA ARG A 197 -10.32 -8.82 6.37
C ARG A 197 -10.33 -7.34 6.70
N TYR A 198 -10.65 -6.46 5.76
CA TYR A 198 -10.79 -5.02 6.02
C TYR A 198 -11.95 -4.69 6.97
N LEU A 199 -13.12 -5.30 6.79
CA LEU A 199 -14.27 -5.12 7.70
C LEU A 199 -13.88 -5.43 9.15
N VAL A 200 -13.16 -6.54 9.35
CA VAL A 200 -12.73 -7.01 10.66
C VAL A 200 -11.57 -6.17 11.22
N ARG A 201 -10.54 -5.91 10.40
CA ARG A 201 -9.31 -5.21 10.77
C ARG A 201 -9.53 -3.75 11.15
N PHE A 202 -10.53 -3.11 10.57
CA PHE A 202 -10.86 -1.70 10.79
C PHE A 202 -12.23 -1.49 11.46
N ALA A 203 -12.79 -2.51 12.12
CA ALA A 203 -14.06 -2.38 12.83
C ALA A 203 -14.08 -1.19 13.82
N HIS A 204 -12.95 -0.87 14.47
CA HIS A 204 -12.80 0.27 15.38
C HIS A 204 -12.85 1.65 14.71
N MET A 205 -12.78 1.71 13.38
CA MET A 205 -12.78 2.94 12.59
C MET A 205 -14.14 3.25 11.97
N VAL A 206 -15.07 2.29 11.94
CA VAL A 206 -16.35 2.38 11.21
C VAL A 206 -17.16 3.60 11.65
N SER A 207 -17.24 3.89 12.96
CA SER A 207 -18.03 5.01 13.47
C SER A 207 -17.56 6.40 13.02
N GLY A 208 -16.27 6.54 12.67
CA GLY A 208 -15.69 7.79 12.18
C GLY A 208 -15.56 7.86 10.66
N PHE A 209 -15.96 6.80 9.95
CA PHE A 209 -15.56 6.56 8.56
C PHE A 209 -16.14 7.58 7.58
N SER A 210 -17.36 8.07 7.83
CA SER A 210 -18.02 9.09 7.00
C SER A 210 -17.30 10.44 6.99
N ARG A 211 -16.34 10.62 7.91
CA ARG A 211 -15.45 11.81 8.02
C ARG A 211 -13.97 11.45 7.95
N LEU A 212 -13.61 10.18 7.71
CA LEU A 212 -12.24 9.66 7.79
C LEU A 212 -11.56 9.91 9.14
N GLU A 213 -12.34 9.98 10.22
CA GLU A 213 -11.81 10.24 11.55
C GLU A 213 -10.93 9.09 12.03
N GLY A 214 -9.83 9.44 12.70
CA GLY A 214 -8.81 8.50 13.17
C GLY A 214 -7.77 8.10 12.11
N ILE A 215 -7.98 8.47 10.84
CA ILE A 215 -6.90 8.41 9.84
C ILE A 215 -5.82 9.43 10.24
N MET A 216 -4.58 8.95 10.21
CA MET A 216 -3.39 9.72 10.49
C MET A 216 -2.59 9.97 9.20
N ARG A 217 -1.80 11.04 9.20
CA ARG A 217 -0.92 11.46 8.10
C ARG A 217 0.51 11.69 8.58
N THR A 218 1.46 11.57 7.67
CA THR A 218 2.81 12.11 7.85
C THR A 218 2.83 13.62 7.57
N VAL A 219 3.88 14.32 7.99
CA VAL A 219 4.02 15.78 7.76
C VAL A 219 4.13 16.07 6.26
N TYR A 220 4.99 15.32 5.58
CA TYR A 220 5.18 15.35 4.13
C TYR A 220 4.64 14.06 3.50
N ASN A 221 4.88 13.87 2.21
CA ASN A 221 4.72 12.57 1.56
C ASN A 221 5.53 11.46 2.28
N GLN A 222 5.16 10.20 2.06
CA GLN A 222 5.78 9.07 2.76
C GLN A 222 7.24 8.83 2.35
N TYR A 223 7.65 9.26 1.15
CA TYR A 223 9.06 9.20 0.77
C TYR A 223 9.90 10.10 1.68
N ASP A 224 9.51 11.36 1.81
CA ASP A 224 10.20 12.34 2.65
C ASP A 224 10.10 12.03 4.15
N SER A 225 8.94 11.57 4.62
CA SER A 225 8.68 11.40 6.06
C SER A 225 9.04 10.01 6.61
N MET A 226 9.22 9.00 5.76
CA MET A 226 9.46 7.62 6.20
C MET A 226 10.66 6.99 5.49
N ILE A 227 10.67 6.99 4.15
CA ILE A 227 11.73 6.33 3.37
C ILE A 227 13.09 7.01 3.57
N ARG A 228 13.17 8.33 3.40
CA ARG A 228 14.44 9.07 3.53
C ARG A 228 15.04 8.96 4.94
N PRO A 229 14.28 9.14 6.05
CA PRO A 229 14.81 8.91 7.39
C PRO A 229 15.35 7.48 7.60
N LEU A 230 14.59 6.47 7.15
CA LEU A 230 15.00 5.07 7.26
C LEU A 230 16.26 4.78 6.42
N GLN A 231 16.34 5.32 5.21
CA GLN A 231 17.52 5.21 4.36
C GLN A 231 18.74 5.82 5.03
N GLN A 232 18.63 7.04 5.56
CA GLN A 232 19.73 7.70 6.24
C GLN A 232 20.23 6.85 7.42
N TRP A 233 19.30 6.35 8.25
CA TRP A 233 19.62 5.49 9.39
C TRP A 233 20.36 4.20 8.98
N LEU A 234 19.97 3.59 7.86
CA LEU A 234 20.59 2.38 7.30
C LEU A 234 21.98 2.67 6.73
N VAL A 235 22.13 3.74 5.96
CA VAL A 235 23.42 4.16 5.38
C VAL A 235 24.44 4.50 6.47
N GLU A 236 24.03 5.21 7.53
CA GLU A 236 24.87 5.51 8.69
C GLU A 236 25.38 4.25 9.42
N ARG A 237 24.71 3.10 9.24
CA ARG A 237 25.08 1.79 9.79
C ARG A 237 25.84 0.90 8.81
N GLY A 238 26.17 1.43 7.63
CA GLY A 238 26.98 0.74 6.62
C GLY A 238 26.19 -0.18 5.69
N VAL A 239 24.85 -0.12 5.67
CA VAL A 239 24.05 -0.94 4.74
C VAL A 239 24.36 -0.57 3.30
N ASN A 240 24.57 -1.58 2.45
CA ASN A 240 24.88 -1.40 1.04
C ASN A 240 23.60 -1.30 0.22
N PHE A 241 23.52 -0.28 -0.65
CA PHE A 241 22.43 -0.12 -1.61
C PHE A 241 22.99 -0.25 -3.03
N GLU A 242 22.66 -1.36 -3.69
CA GLU A 242 23.04 -1.61 -5.07
C GLU A 242 21.87 -1.30 -6.00
N LEU A 243 21.81 -0.03 -6.39
CA LEU A 243 20.81 0.47 -7.34
C LEU A 243 21.12 0.01 -8.76
N ARG A 244 20.16 0.12 -9.67
CA ARG A 244 20.27 -0.32 -11.08
C ARG A 244 20.71 -1.79 -11.21
N THR A 245 20.28 -2.63 -10.27
CA THR A 245 20.61 -4.05 -10.17
C THR A 245 19.32 -4.85 -10.15
N GLN A 246 18.94 -5.39 -11.30
CA GLN A 246 17.73 -6.19 -11.44
C GLN A 246 18.03 -7.65 -11.11
N VAL A 247 17.38 -8.22 -10.10
CA VAL A 247 17.42 -9.66 -9.86
C VAL A 247 16.49 -10.36 -10.83
N THR A 248 17.03 -11.26 -11.64
CA THR A 248 16.28 -11.94 -12.71
C THR A 248 15.94 -13.39 -12.35
N LYS A 249 16.70 -14.02 -11.45
CA LYS A 249 16.50 -15.41 -11.04
C LYS A 249 17.15 -15.71 -9.71
N LEU A 250 16.55 -16.63 -8.93
CA LEU A 250 17.20 -17.30 -7.81
C LEU A 250 17.50 -18.75 -8.17
N LYS A 251 18.71 -19.21 -7.88
CA LYS A 251 19.10 -20.62 -8.03
C LYS A 251 18.96 -21.30 -6.67
N PHE A 252 18.29 -22.44 -6.68
CA PHE A 252 17.99 -23.23 -5.49
C PHE A 252 18.73 -24.57 -5.55
N CYS A 253 19.12 -25.09 -4.39
CA CYS A 253 19.63 -26.44 -4.26
C CYS A 253 19.06 -27.12 -3.00
N ASP A 254 19.12 -28.45 -3.00
CA ASP A 254 18.76 -29.25 -1.84
C ASP A 254 19.84 -29.13 -0.74
N ASP A 255 19.40 -29.03 0.50
CA ASP A 255 20.20 -29.03 1.72
C ASP A 255 19.53 -29.94 2.77
N GLY A 256 19.74 -31.25 2.59
CA GLY A 256 19.02 -32.29 3.33
C GLY A 256 17.56 -32.38 2.88
N ASP A 257 16.63 -32.27 3.83
CA ASP A 257 15.18 -32.27 3.57
C ASP A 257 14.62 -30.86 3.30
N ALA A 258 15.49 -29.86 3.09
CA ALA A 258 15.10 -28.47 2.85
C ALA A 258 15.74 -27.89 1.59
N GLU A 259 15.09 -26.92 0.96
CA GLU A 259 15.62 -26.13 -0.16
C GLU A 259 16.28 -24.84 0.36
N ARG A 260 17.40 -24.45 -0.26
CA ARG A 260 18.10 -23.19 0.01
C ARG A 260 18.43 -22.46 -1.29
N VAL A 261 18.58 -21.14 -1.21
CA VAL A 261 19.16 -20.33 -2.29
C VAL A 261 20.67 -20.52 -2.28
N GLU A 262 21.25 -20.83 -3.44
CA GLU A 262 22.71 -20.98 -3.64
C GLU A 262 23.31 -19.86 -4.50
N ALA A 263 22.50 -19.15 -5.28
CA ALA A 263 22.93 -17.97 -6.02
C ALA A 263 21.77 -17.02 -6.37
N ILE A 264 22.08 -15.73 -6.42
CA ILE A 264 21.21 -14.68 -6.98
C ILE A 264 21.76 -14.31 -8.35
N VAL A 265 20.97 -14.49 -9.40
CA VAL A 265 21.30 -14.01 -10.75
C VAL A 265 20.73 -12.61 -10.88
N CYS A 266 21.60 -11.65 -11.18
CA CYS A 266 21.22 -10.26 -11.36
C CYS A 266 21.79 -9.69 -12.66
N ARG A 267 21.25 -8.56 -13.09
CA ARG A 267 21.69 -7.81 -14.25
C ARG A 267 21.99 -6.37 -13.85
N ARG A 268 23.24 -5.94 -14.09
CA ARG A 268 23.67 -4.54 -13.98
C ARG A 268 23.89 -4.00 -15.40
N GLY A 269 22.96 -3.20 -15.90
CA GLY A 269 22.97 -2.79 -17.31
C GLY A 269 22.74 -3.96 -18.27
N THR A 270 23.73 -4.35 -19.06
CA THR A 270 23.61 -5.45 -20.05
C THR A 270 24.29 -6.75 -19.64
N GLN A 271 25.03 -6.77 -18.53
CA GLN A 271 25.82 -7.93 -18.12
C GLN A 271 25.09 -8.72 -17.01
N PRO A 272 24.83 -10.02 -17.20
CA PRO A 272 24.39 -10.90 -16.13
C PRO A 272 25.56 -11.18 -15.17
N GLU A 273 25.26 -11.21 -13.88
CA GLU A 273 26.20 -11.51 -12.79
C GLU A 273 25.53 -12.45 -11.80
N ASP A 274 26.29 -13.46 -11.34
CA ASP A 274 25.86 -14.40 -10.32
C ASP A 274 26.51 -14.04 -8.97
N ILE A 275 25.69 -13.75 -7.97
CA ILE A 275 26.11 -13.59 -6.58
C ILE A 275 25.95 -14.95 -5.89
N ALA A 276 27.06 -15.59 -5.54
CA ALA A 276 27.03 -16.85 -4.79
C ALA A 276 26.51 -16.64 -3.37
N ILE A 277 25.61 -17.51 -2.92
CA ILE A 277 24.98 -17.48 -1.60
C ILE A 277 25.48 -18.67 -0.78
N GLY A 278 26.19 -18.35 0.30
CA GLY A 278 26.72 -19.32 1.25
C GLY A 278 25.62 -20.01 2.06
N PRO A 279 25.94 -21.13 2.75
CA PRO A 279 24.96 -21.87 3.56
C PRO A 279 24.35 -21.08 4.72
N ASP A 280 25.08 -20.08 5.23
CA ASP A 280 24.66 -19.22 6.34
C ASP A 280 24.18 -17.83 5.86
N ASP A 281 24.31 -17.53 4.57
CA ASP A 281 23.83 -16.26 3.99
C ASP A 281 22.30 -16.29 3.84
N LEU A 282 21.65 -15.16 4.05
CA LEU A 282 20.19 -15.04 4.03
C LEU A 282 19.70 -14.20 2.84
N VAL A 283 18.57 -14.59 2.25
CA VAL A 283 17.95 -13.89 1.13
C VAL A 283 16.49 -13.56 1.44
N LEU A 284 16.09 -12.29 1.42
CA LEU A 284 14.68 -11.93 1.55
C LEU A 284 14.20 -11.28 0.26
N VAL A 285 13.05 -11.72 -0.23
CA VAL A 285 12.55 -11.34 -1.55
C VAL A 285 11.21 -10.64 -1.42
N THR A 286 11.13 -9.40 -1.90
CA THR A 286 9.84 -8.73 -2.06
C THR A 286 9.12 -9.32 -3.26
N LEU A 287 8.01 -10.04 -3.02
CA LEU A 287 7.24 -10.69 -4.09
C LEU A 287 6.32 -9.72 -4.81
N GLY A 288 6.39 -9.70 -6.14
CA GLY A 288 5.55 -8.85 -6.98
C GLY A 288 5.67 -7.36 -6.66
N SER A 289 4.97 -6.52 -7.41
CA SER A 289 4.88 -5.11 -7.08
C SER A 289 3.66 -4.47 -7.71
N MET A 290 2.86 -3.83 -6.86
CA MET A 290 1.69 -3.03 -7.24
C MET A 290 2.05 -1.80 -8.07
N THR A 291 3.30 -1.35 -8.02
CA THR A 291 3.80 -0.21 -8.82
C THR A 291 4.76 -0.62 -9.92
N GLU A 292 4.90 -1.92 -10.17
CA GLU A 292 5.67 -2.43 -11.31
C GLU A 292 5.09 -1.90 -12.62
N ALA A 293 5.95 -1.63 -13.60
CA ALA A 293 5.55 -1.18 -14.93
C ALA A 293 4.65 0.09 -14.92
N SER A 294 4.74 0.92 -13.87
CA SER A 294 4.07 2.22 -13.87
C SER A 294 4.65 3.11 -14.97
N SER A 295 3.81 3.93 -15.59
CA SER A 295 4.25 4.94 -16.56
C SER A 295 3.69 6.31 -16.19
N LEU A 296 4.39 7.36 -16.60
CA LEU A 296 3.99 8.75 -16.40
C LEU A 296 3.61 9.35 -17.74
N GLY A 297 2.56 10.16 -17.75
CA GLY A 297 2.22 11.05 -18.84
C GLY A 297 2.70 12.47 -18.52
N GLY A 298 1.97 13.46 -19.02
CA GLY A 298 2.20 14.87 -18.72
C GLY A 298 0.97 15.70 -19.08
N MET A 299 1.13 17.03 -19.09
CA MET A 299 0.02 17.93 -19.43
C MET A 299 -0.63 17.61 -20.77
N ASP A 300 0.19 17.26 -21.77
CA ASP A 300 -0.26 16.98 -23.13
C ASP A 300 0.23 15.59 -23.63
N GLN A 301 0.52 14.68 -22.69
CA GLN A 301 0.95 13.30 -22.99
C GLN A 301 0.16 12.30 -22.13
N VAL A 302 -0.36 11.26 -22.78
CA VAL A 302 -1.07 10.15 -22.12
C VAL A 302 -0.04 9.15 -21.57
N PRO A 303 -0.21 8.62 -20.34
CA PRO A 303 0.66 7.56 -19.82
C PRO A 303 0.42 6.23 -20.56
N GLU A 304 1.50 5.50 -20.87
CA GLU A 304 1.42 4.21 -21.56
C GLU A 304 0.94 3.08 -20.64
N LEU A 305 0.02 2.23 -21.08
CA LEU A 305 -0.28 0.98 -20.38
C LEU A 305 0.81 -0.06 -20.68
N LYS A 306 1.55 -0.44 -19.64
CA LYS A 306 2.59 -1.48 -19.71
C LYS A 306 2.11 -2.79 -19.09
N GLY A 307 2.84 -3.87 -19.34
CA GLY A 307 2.56 -5.21 -18.84
C GLY A 307 3.60 -5.73 -17.85
N LYS A 308 3.39 -6.97 -17.39
CA LYS A 308 4.21 -7.61 -16.35
C LYS A 308 5.67 -7.89 -16.76
N TYR A 309 5.96 -7.88 -18.07
CA TYR A 309 7.30 -8.09 -18.62
C TYR A 309 8.05 -6.78 -18.92
N ASP A 310 7.43 -5.63 -18.66
CA ASP A 310 8.09 -4.31 -18.74
C ASP A 310 8.89 -3.98 -17.46
N GLY A 311 8.85 -4.85 -16.45
CA GLY A 311 9.64 -4.78 -15.22
C GLY A 311 10.07 -6.16 -14.72
N GLY A 312 10.76 -6.22 -13.57
CA GLY A 312 11.39 -7.45 -13.08
C GLY A 312 10.62 -8.24 -12.03
N ALA A 313 9.81 -7.59 -11.19
CA ALA A 313 9.30 -8.21 -9.97
C ALA A 313 8.35 -9.39 -10.23
N TRP A 314 7.47 -9.27 -11.22
CA TRP A 314 6.54 -10.35 -11.58
C TRP A 314 7.25 -11.51 -12.27
N ALA A 315 8.17 -11.22 -13.19
CA ALA A 315 8.96 -12.25 -13.87
C ALA A 315 9.82 -13.06 -12.88
N LEU A 316 10.43 -12.39 -11.90
CA LEU A 316 11.18 -13.05 -10.83
C LEU A 316 10.30 -14.00 -10.00
N TRP A 317 9.09 -13.57 -9.64
CA TRP A 317 8.17 -14.43 -8.91
C TRP A 317 7.68 -15.61 -9.76
N GLU A 318 7.37 -15.40 -11.04
CA GLU A 318 7.01 -16.47 -11.98
C GLU A 318 8.12 -17.54 -12.09
N ASP A 319 9.38 -17.12 -12.24
CA ASP A 319 10.54 -18.03 -12.31
C ASP A 319 10.71 -18.85 -11.03
N MET A 320 10.57 -18.21 -9.85
CA MET A 320 10.66 -18.92 -8.56
C MET A 320 9.51 -19.92 -8.36
N ALA A 321 8.28 -19.54 -8.73
CA ALA A 321 7.09 -20.36 -8.51
C ALA A 321 6.97 -21.55 -9.47
N GLU A 322 7.73 -21.56 -10.57
CA GLU A 322 7.71 -22.65 -11.54
C GLU A 322 8.07 -23.99 -10.89
N GLY A 323 7.14 -24.95 -10.96
CA GLY A 323 7.29 -26.27 -10.33
C GLY A 323 7.23 -26.27 -8.79
N ARG A 324 6.99 -25.12 -8.14
CA ARG A 324 7.00 -24.96 -6.67
C ARG A 324 5.69 -24.34 -6.16
N PRO A 325 4.61 -25.12 -6.01
CA PRO A 325 3.32 -24.60 -5.55
C PRO A 325 3.37 -23.87 -4.19
N ALA A 326 4.31 -24.23 -3.31
CA ALA A 326 4.50 -23.58 -2.02
C ALA A 326 4.96 -22.10 -2.14
N PHE A 327 5.43 -21.68 -3.31
CA PHE A 327 5.89 -20.30 -3.59
C PHE A 327 4.77 -19.43 -4.16
N GLY A 328 3.53 -19.95 -4.22
CA GLY A 328 2.35 -19.23 -4.64
C GLY A 328 2.12 -19.24 -6.16
N ARG A 329 1.13 -18.46 -6.60
CA ARG A 329 0.66 -18.39 -7.98
C ARG A 329 0.65 -16.94 -8.47
N PRO A 330 1.78 -16.40 -8.95
CA PRO A 330 1.87 -15.00 -9.41
C PRO A 330 0.87 -14.65 -10.52
N SER A 331 0.48 -15.61 -11.37
CA SER A 331 -0.48 -15.40 -12.46
C SER A 331 -1.85 -14.91 -11.97
N VAL A 332 -2.25 -15.26 -10.75
CA VAL A 332 -3.49 -14.78 -10.12
C VAL A 332 -3.47 -13.25 -9.94
N PHE A 333 -2.30 -12.70 -9.63
CA PHE A 333 -2.14 -11.28 -9.31
C PHE A 333 -1.62 -10.45 -10.51
N ALA A 334 -0.84 -11.06 -11.41
CA ALA A 334 -0.24 -10.39 -12.56
C ALA A 334 -0.99 -10.61 -13.89
N GLY A 335 -1.96 -11.52 -13.93
CA GLY A 335 -2.65 -11.92 -15.15
C GLY A 335 -3.83 -11.05 -15.58
N HIS A 336 -4.33 -10.19 -14.67
CA HIS A 336 -5.61 -9.48 -14.85
C HIS A 336 -5.43 -7.96 -14.74
N VAL A 337 -4.68 -7.36 -15.66
CA VAL A 337 -4.41 -5.91 -15.68
C VAL A 337 -5.70 -5.09 -15.77
N ASP A 338 -6.67 -5.50 -16.58
CA ASP A 338 -7.95 -4.78 -16.68
C ASP A 338 -8.76 -4.77 -15.36
N GLU A 339 -8.51 -5.73 -14.47
CA GLU A 339 -9.16 -5.81 -13.16
C GLU A 339 -8.33 -5.15 -12.04
N SER A 340 -7.08 -4.78 -12.32
CA SER A 340 -6.13 -4.29 -11.31
C SER A 340 -5.54 -2.90 -11.58
N LYS A 341 -5.71 -2.36 -12.80
CA LYS A 341 -5.21 -1.04 -13.21
C LYS A 341 -6.08 0.11 -12.71
N TRP A 342 -5.44 1.24 -12.42
CA TRP A 342 -6.09 2.55 -12.40
C TRP A 342 -5.07 3.67 -12.66
N VAL A 343 -5.58 4.89 -12.83
CA VAL A 343 -4.79 6.09 -13.14
C VAL A 343 -4.86 7.03 -11.96
N SER A 344 -3.69 7.38 -11.42
CA SER A 344 -3.53 8.51 -10.50
C SER A 344 -3.06 9.75 -11.25
N PHE A 345 -3.10 10.91 -10.61
CA PHE A 345 -2.45 12.11 -11.11
C PHE A 345 -1.97 12.97 -9.95
N THR A 346 -0.87 13.68 -10.18
CA THR A 346 -0.37 14.71 -9.28
C THR A 346 -0.38 16.05 -10.02
N THR A 347 -1.01 17.04 -9.42
CA THR A 347 -1.09 18.39 -9.98
C THR A 347 -0.27 19.34 -9.12
N THR A 348 0.76 19.91 -9.72
CA THR A 348 1.55 21.02 -9.16
C THR A 348 0.89 22.32 -9.58
N LEU A 349 0.61 23.20 -8.62
CA LEU A 349 -0.19 24.39 -8.78
C LEU A 349 0.68 25.62 -8.56
N HIS A 350 0.80 26.50 -9.56
CA HIS A 350 1.53 27.77 -9.46
C HIS A 350 0.61 28.97 -9.19
N SER A 351 -0.66 28.70 -8.87
CA SER A 351 -1.66 29.69 -8.49
C SER A 351 -2.48 29.14 -7.32
N GLU A 352 -2.80 30.01 -6.36
CA GLU A 352 -3.67 29.67 -5.22
C GLU A 352 -5.14 29.50 -5.63
N THR A 353 -5.52 29.89 -6.85
CA THR A 353 -6.90 29.89 -7.34
C THR A 353 -7.57 28.52 -7.17
N PHE A 354 -6.92 27.44 -7.61
CA PHE A 354 -7.49 26.09 -7.47
C PHE A 354 -7.72 25.71 -6.00
N LEU A 355 -6.71 25.89 -5.13
CA LEU A 355 -6.80 25.54 -3.71
C LEU A 355 -7.88 26.36 -2.99
N THR A 356 -8.00 27.64 -3.34
CA THR A 356 -9.02 28.54 -2.80
C THR A 356 -10.42 28.06 -3.17
N ARG A 357 -10.67 27.77 -4.45
CA ARG A 357 -11.98 27.29 -4.93
C ARG A 357 -12.33 25.93 -4.33
N VAL A 358 -11.39 24.99 -4.27
CA VAL A 358 -11.62 23.68 -3.63
C VAL A 358 -11.96 23.86 -2.15
N ARG A 359 -11.27 24.74 -1.41
CA ARG A 359 -11.59 25.04 -0.01
C ARG A 359 -12.98 25.65 0.14
N GLU A 360 -13.39 26.56 -0.75
CA GLU A 360 -14.73 27.17 -0.70
C GLU A 360 -15.83 26.14 -0.94
N ILE A 361 -15.66 25.29 -1.95
CA ILE A 361 -16.63 24.23 -2.32
C ILE A 361 -16.71 23.18 -1.20
N THR A 362 -15.56 22.74 -0.70
CA THR A 362 -15.49 21.57 0.20
C THR A 362 -15.52 21.93 1.68
N GLY A 363 -15.15 23.17 2.04
CA GLY A 363 -14.90 23.56 3.42
C GLY A 363 -13.65 22.92 4.05
N ASN A 364 -12.99 21.97 3.36
CA ASN A 364 -11.77 21.33 3.84
C ASN A 364 -10.60 22.31 3.75
N VAL A 365 -9.88 22.46 4.85
CA VAL A 365 -8.55 23.05 4.82
C VAL A 365 -7.59 21.98 4.27
N PRO A 366 -6.61 22.34 3.41
CA PRO A 366 -5.54 21.43 3.00
C PRO A 366 -4.99 20.62 4.17
N GLY A 367 -4.99 19.29 4.05
CA GLY A 367 -4.56 18.35 5.11
C GLY A 367 -5.67 17.79 6.00
N GLU A 368 -6.75 18.53 6.28
CA GLU A 368 -7.84 18.07 7.18
C GLU A 368 -8.81 17.09 6.50
N GLY A 369 -9.02 17.25 5.19
CA GLY A 369 -10.19 16.70 4.49
C GLY A 369 -10.11 15.24 4.06
N GLY A 370 -8.90 14.67 4.01
CA GLY A 370 -8.66 13.38 3.36
C GLY A 370 -9.08 13.38 1.89
N LEU A 371 -9.66 12.28 1.41
CA LEU A 371 -10.17 12.20 0.03
C LEU A 371 -11.59 12.77 -0.09
N ILE A 372 -11.82 13.47 -1.21
CA ILE A 372 -13.11 13.97 -1.67
C ILE A 372 -13.49 13.15 -2.89
N THR A 373 -14.60 12.42 -2.82
CA THR A 373 -15.05 11.55 -3.91
C THR A 373 -16.21 12.20 -4.66
N PHE A 374 -16.20 12.05 -5.99
CA PHE A 374 -17.30 12.39 -6.88
C PHE A 374 -18.05 11.10 -7.25
N PRO A 375 -19.02 10.63 -6.45
CA PRO A 375 -19.67 9.33 -6.65
C PRO A 375 -20.52 9.24 -7.93
N GLU A 376 -20.87 10.37 -8.53
CA GLU A 376 -21.55 10.46 -9.83
C GLU A 376 -20.60 10.58 -11.02
N SER A 377 -19.29 10.70 -10.77
CA SER A 377 -18.30 10.73 -11.84
C SER A 377 -18.28 9.37 -12.55
N SER A 378 -18.29 9.42 -13.89
CA SER A 378 -18.15 8.22 -14.73
C SER A 378 -16.82 7.49 -14.49
N TRP A 379 -15.80 8.20 -13.99
CA TRP A 379 -14.50 7.66 -13.59
C TRP A 379 -14.44 7.19 -12.13
N LEU A 380 -15.48 7.44 -11.35
CA LEU A 380 -15.45 7.36 -9.88
C LEU A 380 -14.22 8.09 -9.32
N ALA A 381 -14.04 9.34 -9.74
CA ALA A 381 -12.86 10.13 -9.41
C ALA A 381 -12.84 10.58 -7.94
N SER A 382 -11.65 10.69 -7.37
CA SER A 382 -11.41 11.30 -6.06
C SER A 382 -10.17 12.19 -6.08
N ILE A 383 -10.19 13.26 -5.31
CA ILE A 383 -9.04 14.15 -5.10
C ILE A 383 -8.69 14.26 -3.61
N VAL A 384 -7.42 14.54 -3.33
CA VAL A 384 -6.86 14.77 -2.01
C VAL A 384 -6.05 16.06 -2.08
N ILE A 385 -6.35 16.98 -1.18
CA ILE A 385 -5.52 18.16 -0.94
C ILE A 385 -4.72 17.90 0.33
N PRO A 386 -3.47 17.41 0.24
CA PRO A 386 -2.64 17.19 1.42
C PRO A 386 -2.31 18.51 2.11
N HIS A 387 -1.74 18.41 3.31
CA HIS A 387 -1.12 19.57 3.94
C HIS A 387 -0.03 20.15 3.01
N GLN A 388 0.08 21.48 2.97
CA GLN A 388 1.06 22.20 2.16
C GLN A 388 2.10 22.86 3.09
N PRO A 389 3.41 22.73 2.83
CA PRO A 389 4.01 21.95 1.77
C PRO A 389 3.86 20.43 2.00
N HIS A 390 3.70 19.67 0.91
CA HIS A 390 3.63 18.22 0.93
C HIS A 390 4.98 17.55 0.58
N PHE A 391 5.87 18.27 -0.10
CA PHE A 391 7.27 17.88 -0.29
C PHE A 391 8.18 18.81 0.50
N ILE A 392 9.29 18.29 1.04
CA ILE A 392 10.24 19.13 1.80
C ILE A 392 10.79 20.29 0.94
N SER A 393 10.97 20.06 -0.37
CA SER A 393 11.48 21.05 -1.32
C SER A 393 10.41 21.93 -1.96
N GLN A 394 9.14 21.83 -1.54
CA GLN A 394 8.04 22.59 -2.12
C GLN A 394 8.08 24.06 -1.69
N PRO A 395 8.16 25.01 -2.66
CA PRO A 395 8.05 26.43 -2.37
C PRO A 395 6.72 26.79 -1.71
N THR A 396 6.70 27.84 -0.89
CA THR A 396 5.51 28.26 -0.13
C THR A 396 4.36 28.77 -1.00
N ASP A 397 4.66 29.22 -2.22
CA ASP A 397 3.73 29.72 -3.23
C ASP A 397 3.28 28.64 -4.24
N VAL A 398 3.74 27.39 -4.06
CA VAL A 398 3.36 26.26 -4.91
C VAL A 398 2.47 25.32 -4.12
N GLY A 399 1.38 24.88 -4.73
CA GLY A 399 0.45 23.88 -4.18
C GLY A 399 0.61 22.51 -4.83
N VAL A 400 0.16 21.47 -4.12
CA VAL A 400 0.07 20.09 -4.64
C VAL A 400 -1.32 19.53 -4.40
N CYS A 401 -1.92 18.99 -5.44
CA CYS A 401 -3.12 18.17 -5.38
C CYS A 401 -2.79 16.76 -5.90
N TRP A 402 -3.37 15.74 -5.30
CA TRP A 402 -3.29 14.36 -5.81
C TRP A 402 -4.71 13.84 -6.06
N GLY A 403 -4.88 12.98 -7.06
CA GLY A 403 -6.17 12.37 -7.31
C GLY A 403 -6.07 11.12 -8.16
N TYR A 404 -7.22 10.48 -8.39
CA TYR A 404 -7.32 9.25 -9.15
C TYR A 404 -8.76 8.93 -9.56
N GLY A 405 -8.91 8.00 -10.51
CA GLY A 405 -10.19 7.39 -10.85
C GLY A 405 -10.12 5.87 -10.72
N LEU A 406 -11.21 5.25 -10.27
CA LEU A 406 -11.31 3.79 -10.15
C LEU A 406 -11.92 3.15 -11.41
N VAL A 407 -12.58 3.92 -12.27
CA VAL A 407 -13.22 3.42 -13.49
C VAL A 407 -12.58 4.12 -14.69
N VAL A 408 -11.42 3.62 -15.11
CA VAL A 408 -10.55 4.36 -16.04
C VAL A 408 -10.87 4.16 -17.52
N ASP A 409 -11.58 3.09 -17.87
CA ASP A 409 -11.91 2.75 -19.27
C ASP A 409 -13.27 3.32 -19.73
N ARG A 410 -13.94 4.16 -18.92
CA ARG A 410 -15.22 4.80 -19.28
C ARG A 410 -15.04 6.26 -19.69
N PRO A 411 -15.78 6.75 -20.70
CA PRO A 411 -15.81 8.17 -21.03
C PRO A 411 -16.12 9.05 -19.82
N GLY A 412 -15.33 10.11 -19.61
CA GLY A 412 -15.58 11.14 -18.60
C GLY A 412 -16.80 12.00 -18.93
N ASP A 413 -17.35 12.65 -17.91
CA ASP A 413 -18.59 13.41 -18.00
C ASP A 413 -18.43 14.75 -18.73
N PHE A 414 -17.22 15.34 -18.67
CA PHE A 414 -16.91 16.64 -19.26
C PHE A 414 -15.94 16.55 -20.44
N VAL A 415 -15.04 15.57 -20.45
CA VAL A 415 -14.08 15.38 -21.56
C VAL A 415 -14.48 14.31 -22.57
N GLY A 416 -15.44 13.43 -22.25
CA GLY A 416 -15.96 12.43 -23.18
C GLY A 416 -14.96 11.34 -23.61
N LYS A 417 -13.84 11.19 -22.91
CA LYS A 417 -12.78 10.19 -23.16
C LYS A 417 -12.57 9.27 -21.95
N PRO A 418 -12.17 8.01 -22.14
CA PRO A 418 -11.65 7.18 -21.06
C PRO A 418 -10.51 7.88 -20.31
N MET A 419 -10.49 7.80 -18.97
CA MET A 419 -9.42 8.39 -18.17
C MET A 419 -8.04 7.82 -18.56
N SER A 420 -7.99 6.54 -18.96
CA SER A 420 -6.78 5.87 -19.46
C SER A 420 -6.18 6.54 -20.69
N ASP A 421 -7.01 7.24 -21.47
CA ASP A 421 -6.64 7.87 -22.74
C ASP A 421 -6.46 9.39 -22.58
N CYS A 422 -6.53 9.89 -21.35
CA CYS A 422 -6.48 11.31 -21.05
C CYS A 422 -5.06 11.81 -20.73
N THR A 423 -4.76 13.01 -21.21
CA THR A 423 -3.59 13.77 -20.76
C THR A 423 -3.87 14.44 -19.40
N GLY A 424 -2.84 14.99 -18.76
CA GLY A 424 -2.99 15.75 -17.52
C GLY A 424 -3.96 16.95 -17.66
N ARG A 425 -3.94 17.62 -18.81
CA ARG A 425 -4.86 18.72 -19.14
C ARG A 425 -6.31 18.27 -19.16
N GLU A 426 -6.61 17.16 -19.84
CA GLU A 426 -7.96 16.61 -19.93
C GLU A 426 -8.45 16.11 -18.55
N ILE A 427 -7.58 15.47 -17.76
CA ILE A 427 -7.93 15.09 -16.39
C ILE A 427 -8.27 16.32 -15.55
N MET A 428 -7.49 17.40 -15.64
CA MET A 428 -7.80 18.64 -14.91
C MET A 428 -9.12 19.26 -15.37
N MET A 429 -9.43 19.24 -16.67
CA MET A 429 -10.73 19.69 -17.19
C MET A 429 -11.90 18.90 -16.60
N GLU A 430 -11.78 17.57 -16.52
CA GLU A 430 -12.80 16.71 -15.91
C GLU A 430 -13.01 17.06 -14.42
N ILE A 431 -11.92 17.18 -13.64
CA ILE A 431 -11.98 17.50 -12.21
C ILE A 431 -12.58 18.89 -11.97
N LEU A 432 -12.20 19.89 -12.77
CA LEU A 432 -12.79 21.24 -12.70
C LEU A 432 -14.28 21.23 -13.02
N GLY A 433 -14.72 20.38 -13.96
CA GLY A 433 -16.12 20.16 -14.28
C GLY A 433 -16.92 19.63 -13.09
N HIS A 434 -16.41 18.58 -12.41
CA HIS A 434 -17.04 18.02 -11.21
C HIS A 434 -17.09 19.01 -10.03
N LEU A 435 -16.09 19.88 -9.92
CA LEU A 435 -16.06 20.98 -8.96
C LEU A 435 -16.94 22.17 -9.37
N GLY A 436 -17.38 22.25 -10.62
CA GLY A 436 -18.15 23.38 -11.15
C GLY A 436 -17.34 24.66 -11.31
N ILE A 437 -16.02 24.57 -11.43
CA ILE A 437 -15.11 25.71 -11.61
C ILE A 437 -15.01 26.01 -13.10
N THR A 438 -15.69 27.06 -13.57
CA THR A 438 -15.75 27.41 -15.00
C THR A 438 -15.05 28.73 -15.32
N ALA A 439 -15.23 29.77 -14.49
CA ALA A 439 -14.69 31.10 -14.75
C ALA A 439 -13.15 31.12 -14.69
N GLU A 440 -12.58 30.38 -13.74
CA GLU A 440 -11.14 30.31 -13.49
C GLU A 440 -10.46 29.13 -14.20
N ALA A 441 -11.21 28.30 -14.95
CA ALA A 441 -10.71 27.04 -15.48
C ALA A 441 -9.48 27.22 -16.40
N HIS A 442 -9.53 28.21 -17.29
CA HIS A 442 -8.43 28.51 -18.20
C HIS A 442 -7.16 28.95 -17.45
N GLU A 443 -7.30 29.80 -16.43
CA GLU A 443 -6.17 30.24 -15.59
C GLU A 443 -5.54 29.05 -14.85
N ILE A 444 -6.35 28.20 -14.24
CA ILE A 444 -5.88 27.03 -13.49
C ILE A 444 -5.13 26.06 -14.41
N ILE A 445 -5.69 25.77 -15.58
CA ILE A 445 -5.09 24.83 -16.54
C ILE A 445 -3.74 25.34 -17.04
N GLU A 446 -3.63 26.63 -17.40
CA GLU A 446 -2.39 27.20 -17.93
C GLU A 446 -1.30 27.40 -16.86
N SER A 447 -1.68 27.45 -15.58
CA SER A 447 -0.75 27.65 -14.45
C SER A 447 -0.42 26.37 -13.67
N CYS A 448 -0.91 25.20 -14.10
CA CYS A 448 -0.66 23.94 -13.41
C CYS A 448 0.15 22.95 -14.25
N ILE A 449 0.82 22.03 -13.57
CA ILE A 449 1.47 20.87 -14.18
C ILE A 449 0.79 19.62 -13.60
N CYS A 450 -0.04 18.96 -14.40
CA CYS A 450 -0.72 17.72 -14.05
C CYS A 450 0.00 16.54 -14.71
N ILE A 451 0.51 15.62 -13.89
CA ILE A 451 1.21 14.42 -14.34
C ILE A 451 0.35 13.20 -14.00
N PRO A 452 -0.33 12.58 -14.98
CA PRO A 452 -1.01 11.32 -14.78
C PRO A 452 -0.02 10.16 -14.67
N CYS A 453 -0.39 9.12 -13.93
CA CYS A 453 0.36 7.89 -13.80
C CYS A 453 -0.54 6.67 -13.98
N MET A 454 -0.29 5.90 -15.04
CA MET A 454 -0.94 4.60 -15.27
C MET A 454 -0.18 3.53 -14.49
N MET A 455 -0.90 2.76 -13.69
CA MET A 455 -0.32 1.68 -12.90
C MET A 455 -1.09 0.39 -13.18
N PRO A 456 -0.51 -0.59 -13.90
CA PRO A 456 -1.23 -1.78 -14.35
C PRO A 456 -1.61 -2.76 -13.23
N PHE A 457 -0.87 -2.76 -12.11
CA PHE A 457 -1.00 -3.75 -11.03
C PHE A 457 -1.39 -3.16 -9.67
N ILE A 458 -1.83 -1.91 -9.64
CA ILE A 458 -1.97 -1.14 -8.40
C ILE A 458 -3.00 -1.72 -7.40
N THR A 459 -3.98 -2.49 -7.88
CA THR A 459 -4.92 -3.25 -7.04
C THR A 459 -4.78 -4.76 -7.18
N SER A 460 -3.65 -5.25 -7.72
CA SER A 460 -3.41 -6.68 -7.97
C SER A 460 -3.52 -7.53 -6.70
N GLN A 461 -3.08 -7.03 -5.55
CA GLN A 461 -3.21 -7.71 -4.25
C GLN A 461 -4.67 -7.95 -3.80
N PHE A 462 -5.64 -7.26 -4.41
CA PHE A 462 -7.07 -7.46 -4.14
C PHE A 462 -7.75 -8.40 -5.13
N LEU A 463 -7.06 -8.88 -6.16
CA LEU A 463 -7.63 -9.84 -7.10
C LEU A 463 -8.07 -11.12 -6.36
N ARG A 464 -9.08 -11.77 -6.93
CA ARG A 464 -9.64 -13.01 -6.37
C ARG A 464 -8.53 -14.03 -6.18
N ARG A 465 -8.54 -14.65 -5.02
CA ARG A 465 -7.52 -15.63 -4.63
C ARG A 465 -8.16 -16.76 -3.83
N GLU A 466 -7.40 -17.82 -3.71
CA GLU A 466 -7.66 -18.97 -2.87
C GLU A 466 -6.49 -19.20 -1.92
N LYS A 467 -6.71 -20.07 -0.92
CA LYS A 467 -5.62 -20.53 -0.06
C LYS A 467 -4.48 -21.13 -0.90
N GLY A 468 -3.27 -20.60 -0.71
CA GLY A 468 -2.06 -21.07 -1.38
C GLY A 468 -1.64 -20.24 -2.60
N ASP A 469 -2.45 -19.29 -3.07
CA ASP A 469 -2.02 -18.38 -4.14
C ASP A 469 -0.92 -17.42 -3.67
N ARG A 470 -0.92 -17.06 -2.38
CA ARG A 470 0.19 -16.37 -1.70
C ARG A 470 1.02 -17.40 -0.91
N PRO A 471 2.36 -17.38 -1.02
CA PRO A 471 3.19 -18.24 -0.18
C PRO A 471 3.22 -17.74 1.26
N GLN A 472 3.52 -18.65 2.19
CA GLN A 472 3.91 -18.24 3.54
C GLN A 472 5.19 -17.40 3.49
N ILE A 473 5.38 -16.52 4.48
CA ILE A 473 6.61 -15.73 4.61
C ILE A 473 7.85 -16.62 4.64
N THR A 474 7.79 -17.72 5.40
CA THR A 474 8.79 -18.79 5.40
C THR A 474 8.10 -20.08 4.97
N PRO A 475 8.15 -20.45 3.68
CA PRO A 475 7.56 -21.70 3.22
C PRO A 475 8.18 -22.90 3.94
N GLU A 476 7.37 -23.93 4.22
CA GLU A 476 7.86 -25.17 4.82
C GLU A 476 8.94 -25.81 3.95
N GLY A 477 9.93 -26.44 4.59
CA GLY A 477 11.04 -27.06 3.86
C GLY A 477 12.00 -26.07 3.21
N THR A 478 12.04 -24.80 3.63
CA THR A 478 13.05 -23.82 3.17
C THR A 478 14.03 -23.49 4.29
N LYS A 479 15.24 -23.04 3.99
CA LYS A 479 16.26 -22.72 5.00
C LYS A 479 16.64 -21.25 5.07
N ASN A 480 17.30 -20.73 4.04
CA ASN A 480 18.03 -19.45 4.10
C ASN A 480 17.33 -18.30 3.36
N PHE A 481 16.03 -18.42 3.07
CA PHE A 481 15.29 -17.34 2.43
C PHE A 481 13.86 -17.19 2.96
N ALA A 482 13.29 -16.00 2.72
CA ALA A 482 11.91 -15.67 3.07
C ALA A 482 11.29 -14.70 2.05
N PHE A 483 9.97 -14.72 1.97
CA PHE A 483 9.18 -13.79 1.17
C PHE A 483 8.60 -12.68 2.03
N ILE A 484 8.66 -11.45 1.53
CA ILE A 484 8.17 -10.26 2.23
C ILE A 484 7.31 -9.40 1.31
N GLY A 485 6.55 -8.47 1.90
CA GLY A 485 5.71 -7.52 1.15
C GLY A 485 4.25 -7.96 1.03
N GLN A 486 3.56 -7.40 0.04
CA GLN A 486 2.09 -7.43 -0.06
C GLN A 486 1.52 -8.76 -0.57
N PHE A 487 2.37 -9.64 -1.08
CA PHE A 487 1.95 -10.87 -1.76
C PHE A 487 2.38 -12.16 -1.04
N CYS A 488 2.87 -12.05 0.19
CA CYS A 488 3.03 -13.18 1.10
C CYS A 488 1.83 -13.28 2.06
N GLU A 489 1.53 -14.48 2.54
CA GLU A 489 0.40 -14.73 3.43
C GLU A 489 0.72 -14.33 4.87
N GLN A 490 -0.17 -13.54 5.47
CA GLN A 490 -0.16 -13.19 6.88
C GLN A 490 -1.57 -13.29 7.43
N ALA A 491 -1.71 -13.93 8.59
CA ALA A 491 -2.99 -14.05 9.27
C ALA A 491 -3.45 -12.70 9.83
N ASP A 492 -4.77 -12.49 9.82
CA ASP A 492 -5.49 -11.38 10.46
C ASP A 492 -5.17 -9.94 10.00
N ASP A 493 -4.13 -9.73 9.19
CA ASP A 493 -3.77 -8.42 8.64
C ASP A 493 -4.23 -8.25 7.19
N VAL A 494 -4.19 -7.00 6.71
CA VAL A 494 -4.70 -6.58 5.40
C VAL A 494 -3.60 -6.06 4.49
N VAL A 495 -3.59 -6.51 3.23
CA VAL A 495 -2.67 -6.02 2.19
C VAL A 495 -2.96 -4.55 1.83
N PHE A 496 -2.18 -3.95 0.93
CA PHE A 496 -2.28 -2.54 0.53
C PHE A 496 -2.08 -1.56 1.70
N THR A 497 -1.41 -2.00 2.77
CA THR A 497 -1.01 -1.18 3.91
C THR A 497 0.50 -1.23 4.12
N VAL A 498 1.06 -0.13 4.62
CA VAL A 498 2.49 -0.10 5.00
C VAL A 498 2.77 -1.09 6.14
N GLU A 499 1.80 -1.25 7.04
CA GLU A 499 1.83 -2.21 8.15
C GLU A 499 2.11 -3.64 7.67
N TYR A 500 1.39 -4.11 6.64
CA TYR A 500 1.57 -5.48 6.12
C TYR A 500 2.99 -5.74 5.62
N SER A 501 3.59 -4.77 4.92
CA SER A 501 4.99 -4.87 4.46
C SER A 501 5.99 -4.89 5.60
N ILE A 502 5.80 -4.05 6.63
CA ILE A 502 6.70 -3.98 7.78
C ILE A 502 6.55 -5.23 8.66
N ARG A 503 5.31 -5.70 8.85
CA ARG A 503 5.03 -6.93 9.59
C ARG A 503 5.66 -8.15 8.93
N SER A 504 5.50 -8.31 7.61
CA SER A 504 6.14 -9.44 6.90
C SER A 504 7.66 -9.41 7.02
N ALA A 505 8.26 -8.22 6.94
CA ALA A 505 9.69 -8.04 7.16
C ALA A 505 10.14 -8.40 8.58
N GLN A 506 9.37 -8.01 9.61
CA GLN A 506 9.63 -8.36 11.00
C GLN A 506 9.54 -9.87 11.23
N THR A 507 8.45 -10.49 10.77
CA THR A 507 8.23 -11.94 10.84
C THR A 507 9.35 -12.72 10.16
N ALA A 508 9.70 -12.35 8.91
CA ALA A 508 10.77 -12.99 8.15
C ALA A 508 12.12 -12.91 8.88
N THR A 509 12.44 -11.71 9.38
CA THR A 509 13.70 -11.47 10.10
C THR A 509 13.79 -12.32 11.36
N TYR A 510 12.73 -12.33 12.18
CA TYR A 510 12.73 -13.07 13.45
C TYR A 510 12.82 -14.59 13.20
N ALA A 511 12.10 -15.10 12.21
CA ALA A 511 12.14 -16.51 11.83
C ALA A 511 13.51 -16.94 11.29
N LEU A 512 14.10 -16.18 10.35
CA LEU A 512 15.38 -16.53 9.74
C LEU A 512 16.55 -16.47 10.72
N LEU A 513 16.54 -15.49 11.63
CA LEU A 513 17.57 -15.34 12.66
C LEU A 513 17.35 -16.23 13.89
N GLY A 514 16.21 -16.94 13.97
CA GLY A 514 15.86 -17.78 15.12
C GLY A 514 15.68 -16.99 16.41
N LEU A 515 15.17 -15.75 16.32
CA LEU A 515 14.92 -14.91 17.48
C LEU A 515 13.69 -15.43 18.23
N ASN A 516 13.78 -15.53 19.56
CA ASN A 516 12.62 -15.87 20.40
C ASN A 516 11.72 -14.64 20.63
N ARG A 517 11.21 -14.07 19.53
CA ARG A 517 10.38 -12.86 19.48
C ARG A 517 9.34 -13.01 18.38
N GLU A 518 8.21 -12.35 18.56
CA GLU A 518 7.15 -12.24 17.57
C GLU A 518 6.83 -10.76 17.30
N PRO A 519 6.39 -10.39 16.08
CA PRO A 519 5.85 -9.07 15.82
C PRO A 519 4.67 -8.72 16.75
N PRO A 520 4.46 -7.43 17.10
CA PRO A 520 3.27 -7.02 17.85
C PRO A 520 1.99 -7.55 17.20
N PRO A 521 1.09 -8.23 17.92
CA PRO A 521 -0.08 -8.87 17.31
C PRO A 521 -1.00 -7.84 16.66
N VAL A 522 -1.66 -8.23 15.57
CA VAL A 522 -2.66 -7.37 14.90
C VAL A 522 -3.76 -7.01 15.90
N TYR A 523 -4.15 -5.74 15.96
CA TYR A 523 -5.22 -5.30 16.85
C TYR A 523 -6.57 -5.91 16.46
N GLN A 524 -7.15 -6.72 17.34
CA GLN A 524 -8.40 -7.45 17.10
C GLN A 524 -9.62 -6.69 17.62
N GLY A 525 -9.98 -5.59 16.98
CA GLY A 525 -11.16 -4.79 17.35
C GLY A 525 -12.47 -5.59 17.37
N ARG A 526 -12.57 -6.64 16.54
CA ARG A 526 -13.73 -7.55 16.49
C ARG A 526 -14.05 -8.29 17.79
N PHE A 527 -13.14 -8.35 18.76
CA PHE A 527 -13.38 -8.98 20.06
C PHE A 527 -13.70 -7.98 21.17
N ASP A 528 -13.69 -6.67 20.89
CA ASP A 528 -14.07 -5.64 21.86
C ASP A 528 -15.56 -5.30 21.71
N PRO A 529 -16.42 -5.61 22.71
CA PRO A 529 -17.86 -5.37 22.62
C PRO A 529 -18.20 -3.88 22.43
N ARG A 530 -17.32 -2.96 22.87
CA ARG A 530 -17.53 -1.51 22.68
C ARG A 530 -17.27 -1.10 21.23
N VAL A 531 -16.32 -1.76 20.57
CA VAL A 531 -16.06 -1.56 19.14
C VAL A 531 -17.22 -2.12 18.32
N LEU A 532 -17.67 -3.33 18.63
CA LEU A 532 -18.81 -3.94 17.95
C LEU A 532 -20.10 -3.13 18.09
N ALA A 533 -20.40 -2.62 19.30
CA ALA A 533 -21.56 -1.77 19.52
C ALA A 533 -21.50 -0.47 18.69
N LYS A 534 -20.32 0.18 18.64
CA LYS A 534 -20.14 1.38 17.81
C LYS A 534 -20.25 1.09 16.32
N ALA A 535 -19.69 -0.03 15.86
CA ALA A 535 -19.80 -0.46 14.48
C ALA A 535 -21.27 -0.75 14.12
N PHE A 536 -22.01 -1.47 14.99
CA PHE A 536 -23.43 -1.74 14.81
C PHE A 536 -24.25 -0.45 14.67
N LEU A 537 -24.10 0.50 15.59
CA LEU A 537 -24.82 1.78 15.54
C LEU A 537 -24.49 2.55 14.25
N ALA A 538 -23.21 2.58 13.87
CA ALA A 538 -22.79 3.26 12.64
C ALA A 538 -23.33 2.57 11.37
N LEU A 539 -23.34 1.24 11.31
CA LEU A 539 -23.87 0.48 10.17
C LEU A 539 -25.37 0.71 9.95
N HIS A 540 -26.12 1.00 11.02
CA HIS A 540 -27.56 1.31 10.98
C HIS A 540 -27.86 2.82 10.91
N ASP A 541 -26.84 3.68 10.75
CA ASP A 541 -26.98 5.14 10.78
C ASP A 541 -27.71 5.65 12.05
N ILE A 542 -27.50 4.96 13.19
CA ILE A 542 -28.04 5.35 14.49
C ILE A 542 -27.06 6.33 15.17
N PRO A 543 -27.50 7.54 15.56
CA PRO A 543 -26.66 8.49 16.28
C PRO A 543 -26.09 7.91 17.57
N ALA A 544 -24.78 8.09 17.78
CA ALA A 544 -24.03 7.57 18.93
C ALA A 544 -24.29 8.34 20.24
#